data_AF-A0A5C8JA39-F1
#
_entry.id   AF-A0A5C8JA39-F1
#
_cell.length_a   1.000
_cell.length_b   1.000
_cell.length_c   1.000
_cell.angle_alpha   90.00
_cell.angle_beta   90.00
_cell.angle_gamma   90.00
#
_symmetry.space_group_name_H-M   'P 1'
#
loop_
_entity.id
_entity.type
_entity.pdbx_description
1 polymer ?
#
loop_
_entity_poly.entity_id
_entity_poly.type
_entity_poly.pdbx_seq_one_letter_code
_entity_poly.pdbx_strand_id
1 'polypeptide(L)'
;MSAPDASEADESGYLLSAVLIGVLAALLWAVLAAEQRTGYLDQGDAAVWPGAYVMAWGAMFGLSYWWFFLRGLMWLCEHGSRPSGRKMAWFYAALGGFLGLMGAFKGLGWLG
;
A
#
# COMPACT_ATOMS: atom_id res chain seq x y z
N MET A 1 17.84 29.34 -20.09
CA MET A 1 16.78 28.41 -19.65
C MET A 1 17.44 27.06 -19.52
N SER A 2 17.97 26.75 -18.34
CA SER A 2 18.66 25.48 -18.08
C SER A 2 17.62 24.37 -18.03
N ALA A 3 17.89 23.26 -18.72
CA ALA A 3 17.06 22.06 -18.63
C ALA A 3 16.99 21.64 -17.16
N PRO A 4 15.81 21.30 -16.60
CA PRO A 4 15.74 20.75 -15.26
C PRO A 4 16.57 19.46 -15.23
N ASP A 5 17.59 19.46 -14.36
CA ASP A 5 18.55 18.38 -14.22
C ASP A 5 17.82 17.09 -13.82
N ALA A 6 17.95 16.05 -14.66
CA ALA A 6 17.36 14.73 -14.42
C ALA A 6 17.77 14.10 -13.07
N SER A 7 18.82 14.63 -12.42
CA SER A 7 19.30 14.23 -11.10
C SER A 7 18.31 14.51 -9.97
N GLU A 8 17.63 15.66 -9.96
CA GLU A 8 16.71 16.02 -8.86
C GLU A 8 15.42 15.17 -8.88
N ALA A 9 14.99 14.76 -10.08
CA ALA A 9 13.82 13.91 -10.25
C ALA A 9 14.03 12.50 -9.66
N ASP A 10 15.25 11.96 -9.73
CA ASP A 10 15.55 10.61 -9.25
C ASP A 10 15.70 10.58 -7.72
N GLU A 11 16.29 11.61 -7.10
CA GLU A 11 16.51 11.67 -5.65
C GLU A 11 15.20 11.80 -4.85
N SER A 12 14.27 12.63 -5.33
CA SER A 12 12.92 12.72 -4.76
C SER A 12 12.19 11.36 -4.83
N GLY A 13 12.48 10.59 -5.88
CA GLY A 13 12.13 9.18 -6.14
C GLY A 13 12.48 8.21 -5.00
N TYR A 14 13.66 8.38 -4.42
CA TYR A 14 14.15 7.51 -3.35
C TYR A 14 13.67 7.95 -1.96
N LEU A 15 13.55 9.25 -1.71
CA LEU A 15 13.16 9.77 -0.40
C LEU A 15 11.70 9.44 -0.05
N LEU A 16 10.75 9.74 -0.93
CA LEU A 16 9.34 9.42 -0.67
C LEU A 16 9.14 7.87 -0.59
N SER A 17 10.03 7.01 -1.12
CA SER A 17 9.85 5.55 -1.19
C SER A 17 10.35 4.94 0.09
N ALA A 18 11.46 5.45 0.61
CA ALA A 18 11.85 5.26 2.00
C ALA A 18 10.72 5.69 2.96
N VAL A 19 10.09 6.85 2.74
CA VAL A 19 8.96 7.31 3.57
C VAL A 19 7.77 6.36 3.48
N LEU A 20 7.34 5.96 2.28
CA LEU A 20 6.22 5.05 2.09
C LEU A 20 6.49 3.64 2.66
N ILE A 21 7.71 3.13 2.50
CA ILE A 21 8.16 1.88 3.13
C ILE A 21 8.11 2.03 4.65
N GLY A 22 8.54 3.16 5.20
CA GLY A 22 8.45 3.48 6.63
C GLY A 22 6.99 3.50 7.13
N VAL A 23 6.08 4.12 6.39
CA VAL A 23 4.64 4.12 6.69
C VAL A 23 4.07 2.71 6.67
N LEU A 24 4.42 1.90 5.66
CA LEU A 24 4.01 0.49 5.60
C LEU A 24 4.53 -0.31 6.78
N ALA A 25 5.80 -0.14 7.14
CA ALA A 25 6.41 -0.83 8.27
C ALA A 25 5.73 -0.44 9.60
N ALA A 26 5.41 0.85 9.78
CA ALA A 26 4.68 1.33 10.94
C ALA A 26 3.24 0.78 10.99
N LEU A 27 2.55 0.71 9.85
CA LEU A 27 1.21 0.11 9.77
C LEU A 27 1.25 -1.40 10.03
N LEU A 28 2.23 -2.12 9.49
CA LEU A 28 2.44 -3.54 9.77
C LEU A 28 2.70 -3.76 11.27
N TRP A 29 3.54 -2.93 11.88
CA TRP A 29 3.77 -2.97 13.31
C TRP A 29 2.49 -2.71 14.10
N ALA A 30 1.66 -1.75 13.69
CA ALA A 30 0.38 -1.47 14.33
C ALA A 30 -0.58 -2.67 14.24
N VAL A 31 -0.63 -3.37 13.10
CA VAL A 31 -1.41 -4.61 12.93
C VAL A 31 -0.92 -5.70 13.88
N LEU A 32 0.39 -5.97 13.91
CA LEU A 32 0.97 -7.00 14.78
C LEU A 32 0.77 -6.65 16.27
N ALA A 33 0.91 -5.37 16.62
CA ALA A 33 0.68 -4.90 17.99
C ALA A 33 -0.80 -4.99 18.39
N ALA A 34 -1.73 -4.75 17.46
CA ALA A 34 -3.16 -4.93 17.69
C ALA A 34 -3.50 -6.41 17.89
N GLU A 35 -2.98 -7.31 17.05
CA GLU A 35 -3.14 -8.75 17.18
C GLU A 35 -2.65 -9.27 18.54
N GLN A 36 -1.46 -8.83 18.99
CA GLN A 36 -0.91 -9.22 20.29
C GLN A 36 -1.78 -8.77 21.47
N ARG A 37 -2.55 -7.69 21.32
CA ARG A 37 -3.41 -7.15 22.39
C ARG A 37 -4.78 -7.81 22.46
N THR A 38 -5.38 -8.13 21.31
CA THR A 38 -6.75 -8.66 21.26
C THR A 38 -6.82 -10.17 21.00
N GLY A 39 -5.75 -10.79 20.51
CA GLY A 39 -5.69 -12.22 20.16
C GLY A 39 -6.54 -12.61 18.93
N TYR A 40 -7.51 -11.76 18.55
CA TYR A 40 -8.31 -11.87 17.34
C TYR A 40 -8.31 -10.53 16.62
N LEU A 41 -7.84 -10.53 15.37
CA LEU A 41 -7.91 -9.39 14.45
C LEU A 41 -9.32 -9.14 13.90
N ASP A 42 -10.29 -9.98 14.23
CA ASP A 42 -11.64 -9.95 13.65
C ASP A 42 -12.69 -9.26 14.54
N GLN A 43 -12.29 -8.70 15.68
CA GLN A 43 -13.20 -8.08 16.65
C GLN A 43 -12.84 -6.62 16.99
N GLY A 44 -13.79 -5.72 16.76
CA GLY A 44 -13.78 -4.32 17.18
C GLY A 44 -12.73 -3.45 16.48
N ASP A 45 -12.34 -2.36 17.14
CA ASP A 45 -11.41 -1.33 16.62
C ASP A 45 -10.07 -1.89 16.12
N ALA A 46 -9.66 -3.08 16.61
CA ALA A 46 -8.44 -3.75 16.19
C ALA A 46 -8.48 -4.21 14.72
N ALA A 47 -9.67 -4.48 14.17
CA ALA A 47 -9.85 -4.91 12.78
C ALA A 47 -9.71 -3.75 11.77
N VAL A 48 -9.69 -2.49 12.24
CA VAL A 48 -9.48 -1.32 11.39
C VAL A 48 -8.04 -1.27 10.86
N TRP A 49 -7.07 -1.71 11.68
CA TRP A 49 -5.64 -1.71 11.32
C TRP A 49 -5.28 -2.58 10.11
N PRO A 50 -5.71 -3.85 10.03
CA PRO A 50 -5.44 -4.66 8.84
C PRO A 50 -6.15 -4.10 7.60
N GLY A 51 -7.34 -3.51 7.74
CA GLY A 51 -8.01 -2.78 6.66
C GLY A 51 -7.19 -1.59 6.16
N ALA A 52 -6.72 -0.74 7.07
CA ALA A 52 -5.87 0.40 6.75
C ALA A 52 -4.54 -0.01 6.08
N TYR A 53 -3.93 -1.11 6.55
CA TYR A 53 -2.72 -1.66 5.97
C TYR A 53 -2.93 -2.14 4.52
N VAL A 54 -4.00 -2.88 4.25
CA VAL A 54 -4.34 -3.34 2.89
C VAL A 54 -4.68 -2.16 1.97
N MET A 55 -5.37 -1.14 2.50
CA MET A 55 -5.67 0.09 1.75
C MET A 55 -4.40 0.87 1.40
N ALA A 56 -3.44 0.96 2.32
CA ALA A 56 -2.13 1.58 2.08
C ALA A 56 -1.34 0.84 1.00
N TRP A 57 -1.37 -0.50 0.99
CA TRP A 57 -0.81 -1.31 -0.10
C TRP A 57 -1.47 -1.00 -1.45
N GLY A 58 -2.80 -0.93 -1.49
CA GLY A 58 -3.54 -0.54 -2.70
C GLY A 58 -3.12 0.84 -3.20
N ALA A 59 -3.00 1.82 -2.30
CA ALA A 59 -2.53 3.15 -2.64
C ALA A 59 -1.09 3.12 -3.22
N MET A 60 -0.19 2.33 -2.63
CA MET A 60 1.19 2.20 -3.14
C MET A 60 1.26 1.57 -4.53
N PHE A 61 0.42 0.59 -4.83
CA PHE A 61 0.27 0.09 -6.20
C PHE A 61 -0.24 1.17 -7.16
N GLY A 62 -1.22 1.98 -6.74
CA GLY A 62 -1.71 3.11 -7.55
C GLY A 62 -0.65 4.18 -7.79
N LEU A 63 0.07 4.58 -6.75
CA LEU A 63 1.19 5.52 -6.81
C LEU A 63 2.32 4.98 -7.71
N SER A 64 2.60 3.67 -7.67
CA SER A 64 3.59 3.03 -8.56
C SER A 64 3.23 3.13 -10.05
N TYR A 65 1.97 3.34 -10.41
CA TYR A 65 1.58 3.49 -11.81
C TYR A 65 1.94 4.88 -12.37
N TRP A 66 1.86 5.93 -11.53
CA TRP A 66 2.03 7.32 -11.95
C TRP A 66 3.47 7.81 -11.79
N TRP A 67 4.19 7.31 -10.79
CA TRP A 67 5.57 7.67 -10.52
C TRP A 67 6.46 6.43 -10.61
N PHE A 68 7.71 6.58 -11.10
CA PHE A 68 8.76 5.54 -11.23
C PHE A 68 9.28 4.97 -9.89
N PHE A 69 8.47 5.15 -8.86
CA PHE A 69 8.81 5.36 -7.47
C PHE A 69 8.99 4.07 -6.67
N LEU A 70 8.50 2.97 -7.22
CA LEU A 70 8.60 1.63 -6.68
C LEU A 70 8.87 0.67 -7.83
N ARG A 71 10.03 0.83 -8.49
CA ARG A 71 10.49 -0.08 -9.55
C ARG A 71 10.35 -1.55 -9.16
N GLY A 72 10.55 -1.90 -7.89
CA GLY A 72 10.33 -3.26 -7.37
C GLY A 72 8.87 -3.73 -7.42
N LEU A 73 7.91 -2.84 -7.15
CA LEU A 73 6.48 -3.16 -7.20
C LEU A 73 5.96 -3.27 -8.64
N MET A 74 6.42 -2.35 -9.51
CA MET A 74 6.18 -2.43 -10.95
C MET A 74 6.82 -3.68 -11.54
N TRP A 75 8.05 -4.01 -11.12
CA TRP A 75 8.72 -5.25 -11.50
C TRP A 75 7.93 -6.48 -11.06
N LEU A 76 7.33 -6.46 -9.87
CA LEU A 76 6.43 -7.54 -9.41
C LEU A 76 5.17 -7.64 -10.28
N CYS A 77 4.58 -6.52 -10.70
CA CYS A 77 3.44 -6.50 -11.65
C CYS A 77 3.84 -6.92 -13.09
N GLU A 78 5.10 -6.78 -13.47
CA GLU A 78 5.59 -7.12 -14.81
C GLU A 78 6.14 -8.55 -14.90
N HIS A 79 6.78 -9.04 -13.85
CA HIS A 79 7.45 -10.35 -13.83
C HIS A 79 6.76 -11.36 -12.90
N GLY A 80 6.09 -10.90 -11.85
CA GLY A 80 5.46 -11.75 -10.84
C GLY A 80 3.98 -12.06 -11.09
N SER A 81 3.20 -11.14 -11.66
CA SER A 81 1.79 -11.37 -11.93
C SER A 81 1.54 -12.00 -13.31
N ARG A 82 0.58 -12.94 -13.37
CA ARG A 82 0.05 -13.51 -14.62
C ARG A 82 -1.45 -13.20 -14.71
N PRO A 83 -1.92 -12.44 -15.72
CA PRO A 83 -1.16 -11.85 -16.83
C PRO A 83 -0.25 -10.68 -16.41
N SER A 84 0.92 -10.58 -17.04
CA SER A 84 1.92 -9.56 -16.76
C SER A 84 1.55 -8.23 -17.42
N GLY A 85 1.68 -7.12 -16.70
CA GLY A 85 1.57 -5.80 -17.29
C GLY A 85 1.28 -4.67 -16.31
N ARG A 86 1.65 -3.45 -16.70
CA ARG A 86 1.48 -2.22 -15.90
C ARG A 86 0.03 -1.96 -15.45
N LYS A 87 -0.96 -2.50 -16.16
CA LYS A 87 -2.38 -2.43 -15.80
C LYS A 87 -2.73 -3.22 -14.53
N MET A 88 -1.91 -4.22 -14.16
CA MET A 88 -2.09 -4.97 -12.91
C MET A 88 -1.90 -4.10 -11.67
N ALA A 89 -1.07 -3.05 -11.74
CA ALA A 89 -0.95 -2.10 -10.64
C ALA A 89 -2.29 -1.41 -10.31
N TRP A 90 -3.09 -1.07 -11.32
CA TRP A 90 -4.45 -0.54 -11.11
C TRP A 90 -5.41 -1.59 -10.53
N PHE A 91 -5.29 -2.84 -10.96
CA PHE A 91 -6.09 -3.93 -10.41
C PHE A 91 -5.77 -4.15 -8.93
N TYR A 92 -4.49 -4.22 -8.56
CA TYR A 92 -4.07 -4.34 -7.16
C TYR A 92 -4.40 -3.10 -6.33
N ALA A 93 -4.36 -1.91 -6.93
CA ALA A 93 -4.81 -0.69 -6.28
C ALA A 93 -6.31 -0.72 -5.97
N ALA A 94 -7.14 -1.09 -6.94
CA ALA A 94 -8.58 -1.24 -6.75
C ALA A 94 -8.92 -2.36 -5.76
N LEU A 95 -8.23 -3.49 -5.86
CA LEU A 95 -8.43 -4.64 -4.97
C LEU A 95 -8.00 -4.32 -3.53
N GLY A 96 -6.83 -3.72 -3.34
CA GLY A 96 -6.35 -3.28 -2.03
C GLY A 96 -7.23 -2.17 -1.44
N GLY A 97 -7.70 -1.23 -2.27
CA GLY A 97 -8.69 -0.23 -1.87
C GLY A 97 -10.00 -0.88 -1.41
N PHE A 98 -10.56 -1.79 -2.20
CA PHE A 98 -11.82 -2.46 -1.89
C PHE A 98 -11.72 -3.33 -0.62
N LEU A 99 -10.71 -4.21 -0.55
CA LEU A 99 -10.50 -5.09 0.61
C LEU A 99 -10.15 -4.29 1.87
N GLY A 100 -9.32 -3.25 1.73
CA GLY A 100 -8.96 -2.37 2.84
C GLY A 100 -10.15 -1.59 3.39
N LEU A 101 -10.98 -1.04 2.50
CA LEU A 101 -12.23 -0.37 2.86
C LEU A 101 -13.20 -1.34 3.57
N MET A 102 -13.34 -2.56 3.04
CA MET A 102 -14.21 -3.57 3.64
C MET A 102 -13.73 -3.99 5.03
N GLY A 103 -12.42 -4.16 5.22
CA GLY A 103 -11.82 -4.44 6.52
C GLY A 103 -11.97 -3.28 7.50
N ALA A 104 -11.76 -2.04 7.04
CA ALA A 104 -11.96 -0.84 7.87
C ALA A 104 -13.43 -0.69 8.30
N PHE A 105 -14.39 -0.91 7.41
CA PHE A 105 -15.81 -0.88 7.75
C PHE A 105 -16.23 -2.02 8.68
N LYS A 106 -15.67 -3.21 8.52
CA LYS A 106 -15.88 -4.32 9.47
C LYS A 106 -15.36 -3.95 10.86
N GLY A 107 -14.16 -3.36 10.95
CA GLY A 107 -13.61 -2.92 12.24
C GLY A 107 -14.37 -1.77 12.90
N LEU A 108 -15.01 -0.90 12.11
CA LEU A 108 -15.92 0.15 12.60
C LEU A 108 -17.31 -0.39 12.99
N GLY A 109 -17.57 -1.70 12.81
CA GLY A 109 -18.87 -2.31 13.11
C GLY A 109 -19.99 -1.94 12.12
N TRP A 110 -19.63 -1.41 10.94
CA TRP A 110 -20.60 -1.07 9.89
C TRP A 110 -20.96 -2.26 8.99
N LEU A 111 -20.10 -3.28 8.94
CA LEU A 111 -20.36 -4.56 8.29
C LEU A 111 -20.42 -5.64 9.37
N GLY A 112 -21.61 -6.19 9.61
CA GLY A 112 -21.89 -7.26 10.56
C GLY A 112 -21.71 -8.65 9.95
#